data_AF-A0A2D4U3N0-F1
#
_entry.id   AF-A0A2D4U3N0-F1
#
_cell.length_a   1.000
_cell.length_b   1.000
_cell.length_c   1.000
_cell.angle_alpha   90.00
_cell.angle_beta   90.00
_cell.angle_gamma   90.00
#
_symmetry.space_group_name_H-M   'P 1'
#
loop_
_entity.id
_entity.type
_entity.pdbx_description
1 polymer ?
#
loop_
_entity_poly.entity_id
_entity_poly.type
_entity_poly.pdbx_seq_one_letter_code
_entity_poly.pdbx_strand_id
1 'polypeptide(L)'
;MTAAPHYHLLVPTYRNDFNTCFYCGCIASTHDYAPPPQYLEFYLATREPSEFLQVPCCTECNDHLKACKAGTLDERRRYAADKLAKKYAKALTIYEMWTEAELAALDFSLRHSIEAGLKLGAETTERLSYPGFDFEAAG
;
A
#
# COMPACT_ATOMS: atom_id res chain seq x y z
N MET A 1 -15.24 0.10 19.39
CA MET A 1 -15.29 0.56 17.98
C MET A 1 -16.32 -0.32 17.31
N THR A 2 -17.56 0.15 17.18
CA THR A 2 -18.62 -0.59 16.51
C THR A 2 -18.31 -0.60 15.02
N ALA A 3 -18.04 -1.78 14.45
CA ALA A 3 -17.91 -1.95 13.01
C ALA A 3 -19.13 -1.30 12.33
N ALA A 4 -18.90 -0.50 11.29
CA ALA A 4 -19.99 -0.04 10.45
C ALA A 4 -20.76 -1.28 9.97
N PRO A 5 -22.10 -1.33 10.05
CA PRO A 5 -22.89 -2.56 9.94
C PRO A 5 -22.76 -3.30 8.60
N HIS A 6 -22.11 -2.67 7.61
CA HIS A 6 -21.86 -3.23 6.30
C HIS A 6 -20.44 -3.77 6.10
N TYR A 7 -19.49 -3.45 6.99
CA TYR A 7 -18.08 -3.76 6.79
C TYR A 7 -17.60 -4.85 7.72
N HIS A 8 -16.92 -5.84 7.16
CA HIS A 8 -16.25 -6.91 7.88
C HIS A 8 -14.77 -6.60 8.04
N LEU A 9 -14.19 -6.94 9.19
CA LEU A 9 -12.75 -6.76 9.37
C LEU A 9 -12.02 -7.79 8.51
N LEU A 10 -11.03 -7.34 7.73
CA LEU A 10 -10.09 -8.22 7.06
C LEU A 10 -9.08 -8.74 8.09
N VAL A 11 -9.13 -10.04 8.36
CA VAL A 11 -8.25 -10.71 9.33
C VAL A 11 -7.26 -11.60 8.57
N PRO A 12 -5.93 -11.41 8.75
CA PRO A 12 -4.96 -12.27 8.09
C PRO A 12 -5.07 -13.72 8.55
N THR A 13 -4.97 -14.67 7.62
CA THR A 13 -5.04 -16.11 7.93
C THR A 13 -3.79 -16.60 8.66
N TYR A 14 -2.64 -15.97 8.38
CA TYR A 14 -1.34 -16.37 8.96
C TYR A 14 -0.80 -15.30 9.90
N ARG A 15 -0.18 -15.76 10.99
CA ARG A 15 0.42 -14.90 12.02
C ARG A 15 1.50 -13.94 11.49
N ASN A 16 2.15 -14.28 10.38
CA ASN A 16 3.23 -13.47 9.80
C ASN A 16 2.70 -12.18 9.17
N ASP A 17 1.40 -12.14 8.85
CA ASP A 17 0.73 -11.01 8.23
C ASP A 17 0.03 -10.12 9.26
N PHE A 18 0.15 -10.45 10.54
CA PHE A 18 -0.40 -9.63 11.62
C PHE A 18 0.33 -8.29 11.68
N ASN A 19 -0.44 -7.20 11.75
CA ASN A 19 0.06 -5.82 11.65
C ASN A 19 0.76 -5.52 10.32
N THR A 20 0.44 -6.24 9.25
CA THR A 20 0.96 -5.98 7.91
C THR A 20 -0.07 -5.20 7.10
N CYS A 21 0.40 -4.19 6.37
CA CYS A 21 -0.39 -3.40 5.45
C CYS A 21 -0.74 -4.27 4.24
N PHE A 22 -2.04 -4.47 4.00
CA PHE A 22 -2.51 -5.29 2.88
C PHE A 22 -1.98 -4.78 1.53
N TYR A 23 -1.80 -3.47 1.38
CA TYR A 23 -1.45 -2.87 0.09
C TYR A 23 0.03 -2.84 -0.25
N CYS A 24 0.93 -2.86 0.74
CA CYS A 24 2.36 -2.67 0.48
C CYS A 24 3.32 -3.39 1.44
N GLY A 25 2.82 -4.23 2.35
CA GLY A 25 3.68 -5.02 3.24
C GLY A 25 4.32 -4.25 4.40
N CYS A 26 4.19 -2.91 4.46
CA CYS A 26 4.65 -2.13 5.61
C CYS A 26 3.85 -2.41 6.89
N ILE A 27 4.29 -1.88 8.02
CA ILE A 27 3.54 -1.97 9.28
C ILE A 27 2.18 -1.27 9.15
N ALA A 28 1.10 -2.00 9.41
CA ALA A 28 -0.24 -1.46 9.51
C ALA A 28 -0.39 -0.67 10.81
N SER A 29 -0.90 0.55 10.70
CA SER A 29 -1.13 1.49 11.81
C SER A 29 -2.55 2.05 11.82
N THR A 30 -3.34 1.79 10.78
CA THR A 30 -4.70 2.27 10.60
C THR A 30 -5.50 1.29 9.73
N HIS A 31 -6.75 1.63 9.41
CA HIS A 31 -7.59 0.87 8.50
C HIS A 31 -8.14 1.74 7.37
N ASP A 32 -8.17 1.17 6.17
CA ASP A 32 -8.94 1.65 5.03
C ASP A 32 -10.30 0.94 4.95
N TYR A 33 -11.19 1.43 4.09
CA TYR A 33 -12.46 0.78 3.78
C TYR A 33 -12.59 0.58 2.26
N ALA A 34 -12.96 -0.64 1.87
CA ALA A 34 -13.21 -1.03 0.50
C ALA A 34 -14.66 -1.55 0.39
N PRO A 35 -15.62 -0.79 -0.15
CA PRO A 35 -15.51 0.55 -0.72
C PRO A 35 -15.32 1.66 0.33
N PRO A 36 -14.98 2.90 -0.07
CA PRO A 36 -14.98 4.03 0.86
C PRO A 36 -16.39 4.30 1.41
N PRO A 37 -16.53 4.67 2.70
CA PRO A 37 -17.84 4.81 3.32
C PRO A 37 -18.69 5.90 2.66
N GLN A 38 -18.08 6.95 2.10
CA GLN A 38 -18.80 8.00 1.37
C GLN A 38 -19.48 7.52 0.08
N TYR A 39 -19.15 6.31 -0.41
CA TYR A 39 -19.77 5.70 -1.59
C TYR A 39 -20.61 4.47 -1.25
N LEU A 40 -20.86 4.18 0.03
CA LEU A 40 -21.62 3.02 0.49
C LEU A 40 -22.99 2.91 -0.21
N GLU A 41 -23.77 3.99 -0.21
CA GLU A 41 -25.11 4.01 -0.81
C GLU A 41 -25.08 3.72 -2.32
N PHE A 42 -24.05 4.24 -3.02
CA PHE A 42 -23.86 3.96 -4.44
C PHE A 42 -23.66 2.46 -4.66
N TYR A 43 -22.72 1.83 -3.94
CA TYR A 43 -22.43 0.41 -4.11
C TYR A 43 -23.61 -0.50 -3.73
N LEU A 44 -24.37 -0.15 -2.69
CA LEU A 44 -25.59 -0.88 -2.33
C LEU A 44 -26.68 -0.77 -3.39
N ALA A 45 -26.86 0.40 -4.00
CA ALA A 45 -27.89 0.66 -5.00
C ALA A 45 -27.55 0.04 -6.37
N THR A 46 -26.30 0.16 -6.81
CA THR A 46 -25.86 -0.28 -8.14
C THR A 46 -25.42 -1.74 -8.18
N ARG A 47 -25.07 -2.32 -7.02
CA ARG A 47 -24.48 -3.66 -6.92
C ARG A 47 -23.20 -3.82 -7.74
N GLU A 48 -22.46 -2.73 -7.92
CA GLU A 48 -21.12 -2.75 -8.50
C GLU A 48 -20.19 -3.63 -7.64
N PRO A 49 -19.19 -4.31 -8.24
CA PRO A 49 -18.25 -5.15 -7.52
C PRO A 49 -17.61 -4.43 -6.32
N SER A 50 -17.76 -5.01 -5.14
CA SER A 50 -17.27 -4.47 -3.87
C SER A 50 -17.17 -5.56 -2.81
N GLU A 51 -16.21 -5.42 -1.88
CA GLU A 51 -15.95 -6.45 -0.86
C GLU A 51 -16.47 -6.09 0.54
N PHE A 52 -16.75 -4.81 0.78
CA PHE A 52 -17.19 -4.28 2.08
C PHE A 52 -16.29 -4.73 3.23
N LEU A 53 -14.99 -4.46 3.09
CA LEU A 53 -13.97 -4.80 4.08
C LEU A 53 -13.39 -3.55 4.76
N GLN A 54 -13.11 -3.68 6.05
CA GLN A 54 -12.20 -2.82 6.79
C GLN A 54 -10.80 -3.43 6.72
N VAL A 55 -9.87 -2.74 6.08
CA VAL A 55 -8.60 -3.30 5.60
C VAL A 55 -7.43 -2.72 6.39
N PRO A 56 -6.59 -3.54 7.06
CA PRO A 56 -5.41 -3.03 7.77
C PRO A 56 -4.39 -2.45 6.79
N CYS A 57 -3.95 -1.21 7.04
CA CYS A 57 -3.00 -0.54 6.17
C CYS A 57 -2.07 0.40 6.94
N CYS A 58 -0.93 0.74 6.34
CA CYS A 58 -0.06 1.80 6.83
C CYS A 58 -0.69 3.18 6.56
N THR A 59 -0.25 4.19 7.31
CA THR A 59 -0.75 5.57 7.17
C THR A 59 -0.59 6.12 5.75
N GLU A 60 0.53 5.83 5.09
CA GLU A 60 0.81 6.34 3.75
C GLU A 60 -0.15 5.77 2.68
N CYS A 61 -0.39 4.45 2.71
CA CYS A 61 -1.38 3.85 1.81
C CYS A 61 -2.77 4.43 2.08
N ASN A 62 -3.15 4.58 3.36
CA ASN A 62 -4.42 5.18 3.74
C ASN A 62 -4.57 6.61 3.17
N ASP A 63 -3.55 7.45 3.32
CA ASP A 63 -3.56 8.82 2.81
C ASP A 63 -3.72 8.88 1.29
N HIS A 64 -3.04 8.00 0.56
CA HIS A 64 -3.22 7.87 -0.88
C HIS A 64 -4.64 7.40 -1.25
N LEU A 65 -5.19 6.43 -0.52
CA LEU A 65 -6.47 5.79 -0.81
C LEU A 65 -7.69 6.66 -0.49
N LYS A 66 -7.54 7.77 0.25
CA LYS A 66 -8.63 8.75 0.47
C LYS A 66 -9.27 9.25 -0.82
N ALA A 67 -8.49 9.37 -1.90
CA ALA A 67 -8.97 9.80 -3.22
C ALA A 67 -9.42 8.63 -4.13
N CYS A 68 -9.31 7.38 -3.67
CA CYS A 68 -9.69 6.19 -4.43
C CYS A 68 -11.16 5.83 -4.17
N LYS A 69 -11.94 5.72 -5.24
CA LYS A 69 -13.38 5.38 -5.18
C LYS A 69 -13.66 3.88 -5.28
N ALA A 70 -12.66 3.09 -5.63
CA ALA A 70 -12.82 1.69 -5.97
C ALA A 70 -13.32 0.85 -4.79
N GLY A 71 -14.15 -0.15 -5.12
CA GLY A 71 -14.83 -1.01 -4.15
C GLY A 71 -14.13 -2.33 -3.88
N THR A 72 -13.19 -2.71 -4.76
CA THR A 72 -12.44 -3.96 -4.66
C THR A 72 -11.00 -3.73 -4.18
N LEU A 73 -10.47 -4.69 -3.44
CA LEU A 73 -9.11 -4.73 -2.91
C LEU A 73 -8.09 -4.68 -4.03
N ASP A 74 -8.32 -5.38 -5.14
CA ASP A 74 -7.40 -5.38 -6.28
C ASP A 74 -7.26 -3.98 -6.89
N GLU A 75 -8.37 -3.31 -7.16
CA GLU A 75 -8.35 -1.94 -7.69
C GLU A 75 -7.70 -0.95 -6.72
N ARG A 76 -7.99 -1.09 -5.43
CA ARG A 76 -7.38 -0.25 -4.38
C ARG A 76 -5.88 -0.52 -4.24
N ARG A 77 -5.45 -1.78 -4.30
CA ARG A 77 -4.02 -2.16 -4.30
C ARG A 77 -3.29 -1.54 -5.49
N ARG A 78 -3.84 -1.67 -6.71
CA ARG A 78 -3.28 -1.03 -7.91
C ARG A 78 -3.19 0.49 -7.74
N TYR A 79 -4.25 1.12 -7.22
CA TYR A 79 -4.24 2.56 -6.95
C TYR A 79 -3.16 2.97 -5.95
N ALA A 80 -3.01 2.23 -4.85
CA ALA A 80 -1.98 2.50 -3.85
C ALA A 80 -0.57 2.33 -4.43
N ALA A 81 -0.32 1.26 -5.19
CA ALA A 81 0.94 1.01 -5.87
C ALA A 81 1.29 2.15 -6.84
N ASP A 82 0.34 2.60 -7.67
CA ASP A 82 0.53 3.73 -8.59
C ASP A 82 0.92 5.02 -7.86
N LYS A 83 0.31 5.28 -6.69
CA LYS A 83 0.60 6.49 -5.89
C LYS A 83 1.97 6.40 -5.23
N LEU A 84 2.34 5.23 -4.72
CA LEU A 84 3.66 4.99 -4.15
C LEU A 84 4.74 5.11 -5.23
N ALA A 85 4.56 4.48 -6.39
CA ALA A 85 5.50 4.56 -7.51
C ALA A 85 5.71 6.02 -7.96
N LYS A 86 4.63 6.80 -8.05
CA LYS A 86 4.71 8.24 -8.37
C LYS A 86 5.44 9.05 -7.31
N LYS A 87 5.16 8.81 -6.03
CA LYS A 87 5.81 9.53 -4.92
C LYS A 87 7.32 9.26 -4.87
N TYR A 88 7.72 8.01 -5.12
CA TYR A 88 9.10 7.54 -4.99
C TYR A 88 9.83 7.38 -6.33
N ALA A 89 9.29 7.92 -7.42
CA ALA A 89 9.83 7.78 -8.77
C ALA A 89 11.34 8.10 -8.85
N LYS A 90 11.79 9.16 -8.17
CA LYS A 90 13.22 9.52 -8.15
C LYS A 90 14.08 8.45 -7.48
N ALA A 91 13.63 7.86 -6.37
CA ALA A 91 14.37 6.82 -5.67
C ALA A 91 14.40 5.52 -6.49
N LEU A 92 13.29 5.17 -7.14
CA LEU A 92 13.22 4.04 -8.07
C LEU A 92 14.21 4.21 -9.23
N THR A 93 14.24 5.38 -9.87
CA THR A 93 15.22 5.66 -10.94
C THR A 93 16.67 5.54 -10.45
N ILE A 94 16.96 6.03 -9.23
CA ILE A 94 18.31 5.88 -8.65
C ILE A 94 18.65 4.39 -8.46
N TYR A 95 17.73 3.61 -7.90
CA TYR A 95 17.89 2.18 -7.66
C TYR A 95 18.09 1.36 -8.94
N GLU A 96 17.41 1.72 -10.03
CA GLU A 96 17.56 1.06 -11.33
C GLU A 96 18.87 1.42 -12.04
N MET A 97 19.36 2.65 -11.86
CA MET A 97 20.48 3.20 -12.64
C MET A 97 21.85 3.03 -12.00
N TRP A 98 21.93 2.90 -10.67
CA TRP A 98 23.20 2.96 -9.96
C TRP A 98 23.52 1.64 -9.28
N THR A 99 24.74 1.15 -9.51
CA THR A 99 25.31 0.02 -8.78
C THR A 99 26.19 0.49 -7.63
N GLU A 100 26.35 -0.35 -6.60
CA GLU A 100 27.26 -0.07 -5.47
C GLU A 100 28.72 0.16 -5.92
N ALA A 101 29.13 -0.42 -7.05
CA ALA A 101 30.48 -0.25 -7.60
C ALA A 101 30.71 1.16 -8.17
N GLU A 102 29.69 1.77 -8.78
CA GLU A 102 29.75 3.13 -9.34
C GLU A 102 29.79 4.20 -8.25
N LEU A 103 29.20 3.91 -7.09
CA LEU A 103 29.22 4.78 -5.92
C LEU A 103 30.62 5.01 -5.33
N ALA A 104 31.51 4.01 -5.43
CA ALA A 104 32.86 4.08 -4.88
C ALA A 104 33.73 5.15 -5.55
N ALA A 105 33.39 5.54 -6.78
CA ALA A 105 34.11 6.55 -7.56
C ALA A 105 33.62 8.00 -7.31
N LEU A 106 32.51 8.17 -6.60
CA LEU A 106 31.91 9.50 -6.37
C LEU A 106 32.52 10.20 -5.15
N ASP A 107 32.43 11.53 -5.14
CA ASP A 107 32.72 12.32 -3.95
C ASP A 107 31.74 12.01 -2.80
N PHE A 108 32.12 12.35 -1.58
CA PHE A 108 31.39 11.98 -0.36
C PHE A 108 29.94 12.49 -0.35
N SER A 109 29.70 13.72 -0.80
CA SER A 109 28.37 14.35 -0.73
C SER A 109 27.41 13.70 -1.72
N LEU A 110 27.90 13.45 -2.93
CA LEU A 110 27.11 12.79 -3.97
C LEU A 110 26.87 11.32 -3.62
N ARG A 111 27.88 10.61 -3.11
CA ARG A 111 27.75 9.22 -2.66
C ARG A 111 26.65 9.08 -1.59
N HIS A 112 26.69 9.91 -0.56
CA HIS A 112 25.71 9.85 0.53
C HIS A 112 24.26 10.05 0.04
N SER A 113 24.07 10.96 -0.91
CA SER A 113 22.75 11.24 -1.50
C SER A 113 22.23 10.06 -2.35
N ILE A 114 23.11 9.38 -3.07
CA ILE A 114 22.76 8.22 -3.91
C ILE A 114 22.53 6.98 -3.04
N GLU A 115 23.33 6.74 -2.00
CA GLU A 115 23.11 5.64 -1.04
C GLU A 115 21.72 5.71 -0.39
N ALA A 116 21.29 6.91 0.02
CA ALA A 116 19.94 7.11 0.53
C ALA A 116 18.87 6.80 -0.53
N GLY A 117 19.12 7.20 -1.79
CA GLY A 117 18.25 6.89 -2.93
C GLY A 117 18.15 5.39 -3.23
N LEU A 118 19.27 4.66 -3.20
CA LEU A 118 19.32 3.21 -3.39
C LEU A 118 18.51 2.49 -2.32
N LYS A 119 18.72 2.82 -1.04
CA LYS A 119 17.98 2.20 0.06
C LYS A 119 16.48 2.44 -0.08
N LEU A 120 16.08 3.70 -0.30
CA LEU A 120 14.67 4.05 -0.45
C LEU A 120 14.06 3.40 -1.70
N GLY A 121 14.80 3.28 -2.80
CA GLY A 121 14.34 2.63 -4.02
C GLY A 121 14.21 1.10 -3.87
N ALA A 122 15.11 0.45 -3.14
CA ALA A 122 14.99 -0.96 -2.77
C ALA A 122 13.73 -1.21 -1.93
N GLU A 123 13.55 -0.45 -0.84
CA GLU A 123 12.36 -0.53 0.01
C GLU A 123 11.07 -0.26 -0.79
N THR A 124 11.09 0.71 -1.70
CA THR A 124 9.93 1.02 -2.56
C THR A 124 9.64 -0.14 -3.52
N THR A 125 10.67 -0.75 -4.11
CA THR A 125 10.52 -1.91 -5.01
C THR A 125 9.86 -3.08 -4.30
N GLU A 126 10.30 -3.41 -3.08
CA GLU A 126 9.68 -4.46 -2.25
C GLU A 126 8.19 -4.15 -2.01
N ARG A 127 7.88 -2.91 -1.61
CA ARG A 127 6.50 -2.46 -1.36
C ARG A 127 5.61 -2.56 -2.59
N LEU A 128 6.12 -2.20 -3.77
CA LEU A 128 5.38 -2.27 -5.04
C LEU A 128 5.17 -3.70 -5.52
N SER A 129 6.09 -4.61 -5.18
CA SER A 129 5.99 -6.03 -5.50
C SER A 129 5.10 -6.83 -4.54
N TYR A 130 4.65 -6.20 -3.45
CA TYR A 130 3.86 -6.88 -2.41
C TYR A 130 2.48 -7.31 -2.94
N PRO A 131 2.15 -8.62 -2.94
CA PRO A 131 0.92 -9.11 -3.55
C PRO A 131 -0.32 -8.92 -2.66
N GLY A 132 -0.16 -8.55 -1.40
CA GLY A 132 -1.20 -8.75 -0.38
C GLY A 132 -0.94 -10.02 0.40
N PHE A 133 -1.90 -10.45 1.20
CA PHE A 133 -1.81 -11.67 2.00
C PHE A 133 -3.17 -12.37 2.06
N ASP A 134 -3.18 -13.66 2.40
CA ASP A 134 -4.41 -14.44 2.56
C ASP A 134 -5.18 -13.98 3.80
N PHE A 135 -6.51 -13.91 3.69
CA PHE A 135 -7.35 -13.36 4.74
C PHE A 135 -8.72 -14.04 4.83
N GLU A 136 -9.36 -13.82 5.96
CA GLU A 136 -10.77 -14.11 6.22
C GLU A 136 -11.51 -12.80 6.53
N ALA A 137 -12.78 -12.73 6.12
CA ALA A 137 -13.66 -11.62 6.50
C ALA A 137 -14.33 -11.97 7.83
N ALA A 138 -14.02 -11.22 8.90
CA ALA A 138 -14.66 -11.42 10.20
C ALA A 138 -16.08 -10.85 10.16
N GLY A 139 -17.07 -11.76 10.17
CA GLY A 139 -18.50 -11.47 10.15
C GLY A 139 -19.31 -12.43 10.98
#